data_AF-A0A0Q5L8W6-F1
#
_entry.id   AF-A0A0Q5L8W6-F1
#
_cell.length_a   1.000
_cell.length_b   1.000
_cell.length_c   1.000
_cell.angle_alpha   90.00
_cell.angle_beta   90.00
_cell.angle_gamma   90.00
#
_symmetry.space_group_name_H-M   'P 1'
#
loop_
_entity.id
_entity.type
_entity.pdbx_description
1 polymer ?
#
loop_
_entity_poly.entity_id
_entity_poly.type
_entity_poly.pdbx_seq_one_letter_code
_entity_poly.pdbx_strand_id
1 'polypeptide(L)'
;MQPSPDRDATVRTRRRRLLIAAVLVIVVGLAVHLIGSGPVADFTGDALYAVMIYLVIAVVFARAASWAVGAAAVVVCTLIELFQLTGLPGVWAEAFWPVRLVLGAGFDARDLIAYAVGAAAATVCDLVTRRRPPR
;
A
#
# COMPACT_ATOMS: atom_id res chain seq x y z
N MET A 1 -2.93 -5.24 -34.02
CA MET A 1 -2.80 -3.83 -33.63
C MET A 1 -1.77 -3.76 -32.50
N GLN A 2 -0.50 -3.47 -32.82
CA GLN A 2 0.55 -3.39 -31.79
C GLN A 2 0.39 -2.09 -30.97
N PRO A 3 0.65 -2.11 -29.65
CA PRO A 3 0.67 -0.89 -28.85
C PRO A 3 1.69 0.09 -29.45
N SER A 4 1.33 1.35 -29.60
CA SER A 4 2.26 2.37 -30.08
C SER A 4 3.41 2.55 -29.07
N PRO A 5 4.68 2.62 -29.52
CA PRO A 5 5.87 2.64 -28.65
C PRO A 5 5.83 3.74 -27.56
N ASP A 6 5.15 4.85 -27.83
CA ASP A 6 4.96 5.97 -26.91
C ASP A 6 4.06 5.61 -25.70
N ARG A 7 3.07 4.73 -25.89
CA ARG A 7 2.22 4.23 -24.79
C ARG A 7 2.99 3.30 -23.84
N ASP A 8 3.95 2.55 -24.35
CA ASP A 8 4.74 1.65 -23.51
C ASP A 8 5.82 2.41 -22.72
N ALA A 9 6.38 3.48 -23.31
CA ALA A 9 7.30 4.39 -22.63
C ALA A 9 6.63 5.13 -21.44
N THR A 10 5.39 5.60 -21.63
CA THR A 10 4.62 6.27 -20.55
C THR A 10 4.28 5.31 -19.41
N VAL A 11 3.87 4.08 -19.71
CA VAL A 11 3.62 3.03 -18.69
C VAL A 11 4.90 2.67 -17.94
N ARG A 12 6.03 2.53 -18.62
CA ARG A 12 7.34 2.24 -17.99
C ARG A 12 7.77 3.35 -17.04
N THR A 13 7.62 4.60 -17.47
CA THR A 13 7.93 5.79 -16.65
C THR A 13 7.04 5.84 -15.41
N ARG A 14 5.74 5.57 -15.56
CA ARG A 14 4.80 5.48 -14.43
C ARG A 14 5.22 4.38 -13.45
N ARG A 15 5.50 3.17 -13.93
CA ARG A 15 5.97 2.06 -13.08
C ARG A 15 7.23 2.42 -12.31
N ARG A 16 8.21 3.06 -12.96
CA ARG A 16 9.44 3.53 -12.28
C ARG A 16 9.12 4.51 -11.15
N ARG A 17 8.25 5.49 -11.38
CA ARG A 17 7.84 6.46 -10.33
C ARG A 17 7.15 5.77 -9.16
N LEU A 18 6.25 4.83 -9.44
CA LEU A 18 5.56 4.06 -8.40
C LEU A 18 6.51 3.19 -7.59
N LEU A 19 7.49 2.54 -8.24
CA LEU A 19 8.51 1.74 -7.56
C LEU A 19 9.39 2.60 -6.65
N ILE A 20 9.79 3.79 -7.12
CA ILE A 20 10.53 4.75 -6.28
C ILE A 20 9.68 5.15 -5.07
N ALA A 21 8.40 5.48 -5.28
CA ALA A 21 7.48 5.79 -4.19
C ALA A 21 7.33 4.61 -3.21
N ALA A 22 7.26 3.37 -3.70
CA ALA A 22 7.19 2.19 -2.85
C ALA A 22 8.44 2.05 -1.98
N VAL A 23 9.63 2.19 -2.55
CA VAL A 23 10.88 2.15 -1.77
C VAL A 23 10.88 3.24 -0.69
N LEU A 24 10.45 4.47 -1.01
CA LEU A 24 10.38 5.56 -0.03
C LEU A 24 9.38 5.24 1.10
N VAL A 25 8.20 4.70 0.77
CA VAL A 25 7.20 4.33 1.77
C VAL A 25 7.69 3.17 2.64
N ILE A 26 8.45 2.19 2.10
CA ILE A 26 9.08 1.14 2.91
C ILE A 26 10.04 1.77 3.92
N VAL A 27 10.92 2.67 3.46
CA VAL A 27 11.90 3.33 4.34
C VAL A 27 11.21 4.13 5.45
N VAL A 28 10.19 4.92 5.10
CA VAL A 28 9.43 5.71 6.08
C VAL A 28 8.64 4.82 7.03
N GLY A 29 7.94 3.81 6.51
CA GLY A 29 7.16 2.88 7.33
C GLY A 29 8.03 2.08 8.30
N LEU A 30 9.20 1.63 7.85
CA LEU A 30 10.16 0.96 8.71
C LEU A 30 10.74 1.92 9.76
N ALA A 31 11.01 3.17 9.40
CA ALA A 31 11.43 4.17 10.38
C ALA A 31 10.34 4.39 11.45
N VAL A 32 9.08 4.59 11.05
CA VAL A 32 7.93 4.71 11.97
C VAL A 32 7.83 3.49 12.89
N HIS A 33 7.99 2.28 12.35
CA HIS A 33 7.94 1.04 13.12
C HIS A 33 9.09 0.90 14.13
N LEU A 34 10.30 1.32 13.77
CA LEU A 34 11.50 1.12 14.61
C LEU A 34 11.69 2.20 15.68
N ILE A 35 11.27 3.44 15.41
CA ILE A 35 11.51 4.59 16.31
C ILE A 35 10.24 5.15 16.94
N GLY A 36 9.08 4.88 16.35
CA GLY A 36 7.79 5.36 16.82
C GLY A 36 7.22 4.48 17.92
N SER A 37 6.38 5.06 18.77
CA SER A 37 5.63 4.33 19.77
C SER A 37 4.28 4.98 20.05
N GLY A 38 3.32 4.15 20.48
CA GLY A 38 1.98 4.57 20.85
C GLY A 38 1.03 4.76 19.65
N PRO A 39 -0.23 5.15 19.92
CA PRO A 39 -1.33 5.01 18.97
C PRO A 39 -1.15 5.79 17.67
N VAL A 40 -0.40 6.90 17.70
CA VAL A 40 -0.12 7.71 16.51
C VAL A 40 0.87 7.01 15.59
N ALA A 41 1.90 6.38 16.15
CA ALA A 41 2.88 5.63 15.37
C ALA A 41 2.23 4.39 14.73
N ASP A 42 1.40 3.68 15.50
CA ASP A 42 0.63 2.51 15.03
C ASP A 42 -0.26 2.91 13.85
N PHE A 43 -1.14 3.90 14.05
CA PHE A 43 -2.03 4.42 12.99
C PHE A 43 -1.26 4.89 11.75
N THR A 44 -0.11 5.54 11.94
CA THR A 44 0.73 6.00 10.83
C THR A 44 1.33 4.83 10.06
N GLY A 45 1.79 3.80 10.77
CA GLY A 45 2.28 2.55 10.20
C GLY A 45 1.22 1.88 9.32
N ASP A 46 0.01 1.73 9.83
CA ASP A 46 -1.10 1.08 9.13
C ASP A 46 -1.55 1.87 7.90
N ALA A 47 -1.60 3.19 8.01
CA ALA A 47 -1.86 4.06 6.86
C ALA A 47 -0.78 3.91 5.78
N LEU A 48 0.51 3.87 6.17
CA LEU A 48 1.62 3.65 5.23
C LEU A 48 1.61 2.24 4.63
N TYR A 49 1.15 1.24 5.37
CA TYR A 49 0.94 -0.11 4.88
C TYR A 49 -0.14 -0.13 3.77
N ALA A 50 -1.28 0.54 3.97
CA ALA A 50 -2.29 0.66 2.92
C ALA A 50 -1.78 1.41 1.69
N VAL A 51 -0.95 2.44 1.87
CA VAL A 51 -0.24 3.10 0.76
C VAL A 51 0.68 2.11 0.03
N MET A 52 1.39 1.23 0.75
CA MET A 52 2.22 0.19 0.15
C MET A 52 1.40 -0.75 -0.73
N ILE A 53 0.29 -1.27 -0.21
CA ILE A 53 -0.61 -2.17 -0.95
C ILE A 53 -1.15 -1.46 -2.20
N TYR A 54 -1.56 -0.19 -2.08
CA TYR A 54 -1.94 0.62 -3.24
C TYR A 54 -0.84 0.66 -4.30
N LEU A 55 0.41 0.94 -3.90
CA LEU A 55 1.54 1.05 -4.82
C LEU A 55 1.85 -0.27 -5.52
N VAL A 56 1.81 -1.39 -4.79
CA VAL A 56 1.99 -2.74 -5.36
C VAL A 56 0.93 -3.01 -6.43
N ILE A 57 -0.35 -2.81 -6.12
CA ILE A 57 -1.45 -2.99 -7.08
C ILE A 57 -1.28 -2.03 -8.27
N ALA A 58 -0.91 -0.78 -8.03
CA ALA A 58 -0.72 0.23 -9.07
C ALA A 58 0.46 -0.07 -10.01
N VAL A 59 1.51 -0.76 -9.54
CA VAL A 59 2.66 -1.19 -10.36
C VAL A 59 2.24 -2.33 -11.29
N VAL A 60 1.53 -3.32 -10.75
CA VAL A 60 1.02 -4.48 -11.51
C VAL A 60 0.02 -4.00 -12.54
N PHE A 61 -1.02 -3.29 -12.09
CA PHE A 61 -2.13 -2.80 -12.90
C PHE A 61 -1.94 -1.33 -13.27
N ALA A 62 -0.84 -1.04 -13.98
CA ALA A 62 -0.43 0.34 -14.26
C ALA A 62 -1.43 1.17 -15.08
N ARG A 63 -2.43 0.53 -15.70
CA ARG A 63 -3.48 1.13 -16.52
C ARG A 63 -4.82 1.26 -15.79
N ALA A 64 -4.96 0.66 -14.61
CA ALA A 64 -6.18 0.73 -13.83
C ALA A 64 -6.47 2.16 -13.37
N ALA A 65 -7.75 2.45 -13.17
CA ALA A 65 -8.21 3.71 -12.60
C ALA A 65 -7.76 3.81 -11.13
N SER A 66 -7.26 4.98 -10.72
CA SER A 66 -6.72 5.18 -9.37
C SER A 66 -7.73 4.84 -8.26
N TRP A 67 -9.01 5.17 -8.45
CA TRP A 67 -10.05 4.83 -7.47
C TRP A 67 -10.25 3.31 -7.31
N ALA A 68 -10.13 2.54 -8.39
CA ALA A 68 -10.28 1.08 -8.35
C ALA A 68 -9.09 0.43 -7.63
N VAL A 69 -7.88 0.96 -7.84
CA VAL A 69 -6.68 0.55 -7.08
C VAL A 69 -6.85 0.88 -5.59
N GLY A 70 -7.38 2.07 -5.27
CA GLY A 70 -7.70 2.49 -3.90
C GLY A 70 -8.68 1.54 -3.21
N ALA A 71 -9.80 1.24 -3.86
CA ALA A 71 -10.78 0.30 -3.35
C ALA A 71 -10.20 -1.11 -3.15
N ALA A 72 -9.41 -1.60 -4.11
CA ALA A 72 -8.74 -2.88 -4.01
C ALA A 72 -7.74 -2.92 -2.84
N ALA A 73 -7.00 -1.82 -2.60
CA ALA A 73 -6.08 -1.74 -1.47
C ALA A 73 -6.80 -1.84 -0.13
N VAL A 74 -7.92 -1.12 0.05
CA VAL A 74 -8.75 -1.21 1.27
C VAL A 74 -9.27 -2.64 1.45
N VAL A 75 -9.82 -3.25 0.40
CA VAL A 75 -10.32 -4.64 0.46
C VAL A 75 -9.21 -5.60 0.86
N VAL A 76 -8.02 -5.50 0.26
CA VAL A 76 -6.89 -6.36 0.61
C VAL A 76 -6.47 -6.18 2.06
N CYS A 77 -6.32 -4.95 2.55
CA CYS A 77 -5.94 -4.69 3.94
C CYS A 77 -7.00 -5.25 4.91
N THR A 78 -8.28 -4.99 4.64
CA THR A 78 -9.39 -5.52 5.46
C THR A 78 -9.40 -7.05 5.47
N LEU A 79 -9.13 -7.72 4.34
CA LEU A 79 -9.06 -9.19 4.31
C LEU A 79 -7.88 -9.73 5.13
N ILE A 80 -6.73 -9.05 5.09
CA ILE A 80 -5.56 -9.40 5.91
C ILE A 80 -5.88 -9.22 7.39
N GLU A 81 -6.51 -8.11 7.74
CA GLU A 81 -6.93 -7.79 9.11
C GLU A 81 -7.92 -8.84 9.65
N LEU A 82 -8.95 -9.18 8.86
CA LEU A 82 -9.90 -10.23 9.20
C LEU A 82 -9.24 -11.62 9.27
N PHE A 83 -8.22 -11.87 8.45
CA PHE A 83 -7.48 -13.14 8.50
C PHE A 83 -6.75 -13.33 9.83
N GLN A 84 -6.36 -12.26 10.52
CA GLN A 84 -5.75 -12.34 11.85
C GLN A 84 -6.70 -12.91 12.91
N LEU A 85 -8.02 -12.81 12.73
CA LEU A 85 -9.01 -13.46 13.63
C LEU A 85 -8.90 -14.99 13.63
N THR A 86 -8.24 -15.58 12.63
CA THR A 86 -7.95 -17.03 12.62
C THR A 86 -6.83 -17.44 13.58
N GLY A 87 -6.03 -16.48 14.06
CA GLY A 87 -4.81 -16.73 14.85
C GLY A 87 -3.62 -17.28 14.04
N LEU A 88 -3.84 -17.72 12.80
CA LEU A 88 -2.78 -18.29 11.94
C LEU A 88 -1.63 -17.31 11.67
N PRO A 89 -1.86 -16.02 11.36
CA PRO A 89 -0.77 -15.06 11.17
C PRO A 89 0.17 -14.96 12.38
N GLY A 90 -0.39 -15.01 13.59
CA GLY A 90 0.38 -14.99 14.83
C GLY A 90 1.31 -16.20 14.95
N VAL A 91 0.77 -17.40 14.73
CA VAL A 91 1.55 -18.67 14.77
C VAL A 91 2.65 -18.67 13.72
N TRP A 92 2.35 -18.22 12.49
CA TRP A 92 3.35 -18.16 11.42
C TRP A 92 4.42 -17.09 11.68
N ALA A 93 4.07 -15.99 12.34
CA ALA A 93 5.02 -14.97 12.75
C ALA A 93 5.99 -15.45 13.83
N GLU A 94 5.59 -16.41 14.68
CA GLU A 94 6.51 -17.06 15.63
C GLU A 94 7.53 -17.95 14.90
N ALA A 95 7.10 -18.66 13.84
CA ALA A 95 7.98 -19.49 13.03
C ALA A 95 8.88 -18.67 12.08
N PHE A 96 8.38 -17.56 11.54
CA PHE A 96 9.10 -16.68 10.62
C PHE A 96 8.68 -15.23 10.85
N TRP A 97 9.49 -14.50 11.64
CA TRP A 97 9.24 -13.12 12.06
C TRP A 97 8.75 -12.17 10.97
N PRO A 98 9.29 -12.17 9.72
CA PRO A 98 8.84 -11.25 8.67
C PRO A 98 7.35 -11.37 8.30
N VAL A 99 6.68 -12.49 8.62
CA VAL A 99 5.22 -12.61 8.46
C VAL A 99 4.48 -11.50 9.22
N ARG A 100 4.98 -11.10 10.39
CA ARG A 100 4.38 -10.02 11.18
C ARG A 100 4.35 -8.69 10.45
N LEU A 101 5.35 -8.41 9.61
CA LEU A 101 5.41 -7.16 8.82
C LEU A 101 4.42 -7.17 7.65
N VAL A 102 4.05 -8.34 7.16
CA VAL A 102 3.17 -8.48 5.98
C VAL A 102 1.73 -8.72 6.36
N LEU A 103 1.48 -9.62 7.32
CA LEU A 103 0.14 -10.07 7.71
C LEU A 103 -0.34 -9.48 9.04
N GLY A 104 0.54 -8.83 9.82
CA GLY A 104 0.26 -8.49 11.21
C GLY A 104 0.14 -9.74 12.08
N ALA A 105 -0.37 -9.57 13.31
CA ALA A 105 -0.47 -10.67 14.28
C ALA A 105 -1.71 -10.63 15.17
N GLY A 106 -2.55 -9.60 15.09
CA GLY A 106 -3.72 -9.48 15.93
C GLY A 106 -4.62 -8.35 15.46
N PHE A 107 -5.92 -8.66 15.41
CA PHE A 107 -6.94 -7.81 14.82
C PHE A 107 -7.18 -6.53 15.64
N ASP A 108 -7.23 -5.38 14.97
CA ASP A 108 -7.69 -4.10 15.50
C ASP A 108 -8.63 -3.39 14.51
N ALA A 109 -9.86 -3.11 14.96
CA ALA A 109 -10.86 -2.43 14.14
C ALA A 109 -10.46 -0.99 13.76
N ARG A 110 -9.56 -0.36 14.52
CA ARG A 110 -9.05 1.00 14.24
C ARG A 110 -8.19 1.02 12.97
N ASP A 111 -7.56 -0.09 12.64
CA ASP A 111 -6.66 -0.22 11.49
C ASP A 111 -7.46 -0.05 10.19
N LEU A 112 -8.73 -0.46 10.19
CA LEU A 112 -9.64 -0.23 9.05
C LEU A 112 -9.78 1.27 8.70
N ILE A 113 -9.74 2.15 9.70
CA ILE A 113 -9.77 3.61 9.49
C ILE A 113 -8.43 4.07 8.92
N ALA A 114 -7.31 3.59 9.49
CA ALA A 114 -5.99 3.92 8.99
C ALA A 114 -5.80 3.48 7.53
N TYR A 115 -6.26 2.27 7.19
CA TYR A 115 -6.23 1.74 5.83
C TYR A 115 -7.06 2.58 4.86
N ALA A 116 -8.27 2.99 5.26
CA ALA A 116 -9.11 3.86 4.44
C ALA A 116 -8.44 5.22 4.20
N VAL A 117 -7.83 5.82 5.23
CA VAL A 117 -7.11 7.10 5.13
C VAL A 117 -5.89 6.98 4.22
N GLY A 118 -5.06 5.97 4.42
CA GLY A 118 -3.87 5.71 3.60
C GLY A 118 -4.19 5.48 2.13
N ALA A 119 -5.17 4.61 1.84
CA ALA A 119 -5.61 4.32 0.49
C ALA A 119 -6.24 5.55 -0.20
N ALA A 120 -7.02 6.35 0.53
CA ALA A 120 -7.60 7.59 0.01
C ALA A 120 -6.50 8.61 -0.32
N ALA A 121 -5.52 8.81 0.56
CA ALA A 121 -4.39 9.69 0.33
C ALA A 121 -3.58 9.26 -0.91
N ALA A 122 -3.25 7.97 -1.03
CA ALA A 122 -2.55 7.42 -2.19
C ALA A 122 -3.34 7.63 -3.50
N THR A 123 -4.65 7.39 -3.45
CA THR A 123 -5.57 7.58 -4.58
C THR A 123 -5.59 9.03 -5.04
N VAL A 124 -5.75 9.98 -4.11
CA VAL A 124 -5.73 11.43 -4.42
C VAL A 124 -4.39 11.84 -5.02
N CYS A 125 -3.28 11.41 -4.43
CA CYS A 125 -1.93 11.69 -4.96
C CYS A 125 -1.73 11.16 -6.38
N ASP A 126 -2.16 9.92 -6.68
CA ASP A 126 -2.06 9.34 -8.03
C ASP A 126 -2.98 10.08 -9.02
N LEU A 127 -4.20 10.44 -8.61
CA LEU A 127 -5.12 11.24 -9.44
C LEU A 127 -4.52 12.61 -9.80
N VAL A 128 -3.97 13.32 -8.81
CA VAL A 128 -3.32 14.63 -9.04
C VAL A 128 -2.10 14.49 -9.95
N THR A 129 -1.29 13.44 -9.77
CA THR A 129 -0.08 13.21 -10.57
C THR A 129 -0.42 12.85 -12.01
N ARG A 130 -1.51 12.10 -12.24
CA ARG A 130 -2.00 11.73 -13.58
C ARG A 130 -2.61 12.90 -14.34
N ARG A 131 -3.15 13.90 -13.63
CA ARG A 131 -3.73 15.12 -14.24
C ARG A 131 -2.67 16.12 -14.71
N ARG A 132 -1.44 16.05 -14.20
CA ARG A 132 -0.36 16.96 -14.61
C ARG A 132 0.18 16.51 -15.98
N PRO A 133 0.10 17.35 -17.04
CA PRO A 133 0.80 17.04 -18.28
C PRO A 133 2.31 16.94 -18.02
N PRO A 134 3.03 16.04 -18.70
CA PRO A 134 4.49 15.99 -18.62
C PRO A 134 5.06 17.34 -19.05
N ARG A 135 5.95 17.91 -18.23
CA ARG A 135 6.74 19.09 -18.55
C ARG A 135 7.84 18.74 -19.55
#